data_AF-A0A9X3X8U2-F1
#
_entry.id   AF-A0A9X3X8U2-F1
#
_cell.length_a   1.000
_cell.length_b   1.000
_cell.length_c   1.000
_cell.angle_alpha   90.00
_cell.angle_beta   90.00
_cell.angle_gamma   90.00
#
_symmetry.space_group_name_H-M   'P 1'
#
loop_
_entity.id
_entity.type
_entity.pdbx_description
1 polymer ?
#
loop_
_entity_poly.entity_id
_entity_poly.type
_entity_poly.pdbx_seq_one_letter_code
_entity_poly.pdbx_strand_id
1 'polypeptide(L)'
;MRFAKWLWVGLAVLTFGCESEELDACPGPDGLDPSLVQSTFLLPDEATPNNNDSIGPFCCTGVTATIESIDGHPVGYAYFFGWTGQAYNGAEGHSYAPGVQILIAGLEDVHDPHSALVESVIELDASEMDRCAERSVKAGQLRFTATILSVTMKPNNPAYFDMQSLEARLDVSVEP
;
A
#
# COMPACT_ATOMS: atom_id res chain seq x y z
N MET A 1 -55.82 -7.08 -50.90
CA MET A 1 -56.29 -8.01 -49.84
C MET A 1 -55.11 -8.19 -48.89
N ARG A 2 -55.10 -7.52 -47.71
CA ARG A 2 -55.32 -8.12 -46.36
C ARG A 2 -54.58 -9.48 -46.25
N PHE A 3 -53.59 -9.67 -45.38
CA PHE A 3 -53.71 -9.68 -43.91
C PHE A 3 -52.39 -9.37 -43.19
N ALA A 4 -52.53 -8.65 -42.08
CA ALA A 4 -51.52 -8.49 -41.04
C ALA A 4 -51.35 -9.80 -40.24
N LYS A 5 -50.13 -10.06 -39.76
CA LYS A 5 -49.88 -10.97 -38.63
C LYS A 5 -48.86 -10.32 -37.70
N TRP A 6 -49.38 -9.87 -36.56
CA TRP A 6 -48.62 -9.61 -35.35
C TRP A 6 -48.19 -10.95 -34.74
N LEU A 7 -46.97 -11.04 -34.23
CA LEU A 7 -46.66 -11.94 -33.12
C LEU A 7 -45.69 -11.26 -32.15
N TRP A 8 -46.04 -11.41 -30.88
CA TRP A 8 -45.49 -10.78 -29.70
C TRP A 8 -44.25 -11.54 -29.17
N VAL A 9 -43.36 -10.75 -28.55
CA VAL A 9 -42.62 -11.01 -27.30
C VAL A 9 -41.52 -12.08 -27.25
N GLY A 10 -40.35 -11.60 -26.82
CA GLY A 10 -39.28 -12.40 -26.24
C GLY A 10 -38.08 -11.53 -25.87
N LEU A 11 -38.29 -10.46 -25.09
CA LEU A 11 -37.19 -9.66 -24.54
C LEU A 11 -36.58 -10.45 -23.37
N ALA A 12 -35.58 -11.28 -23.66
CA ALA A 12 -34.74 -11.89 -22.64
C ALA A 12 -33.86 -10.77 -22.06
N VAL A 13 -34.26 -10.23 -20.91
CA VAL A 13 -33.39 -9.42 -20.07
C VAL A 13 -32.36 -10.38 -19.49
N LEU A 14 -31.18 -10.43 -20.11
CA LEU A 14 -29.98 -10.93 -19.47
C LEU A 14 -29.66 -9.94 -18.34
N THR A 15 -30.08 -10.26 -17.13
CA THR A 15 -29.48 -9.69 -15.94
C THR A 15 -28.02 -10.13 -15.95
N PHE A 16 -27.13 -9.22 -16.38
CA PHE A 16 -25.72 -9.30 -16.05
C PHE A 16 -25.63 -9.21 -14.52
N GLY A 17 -25.72 -10.36 -13.86
CA GLY A 17 -25.22 -10.50 -12.50
C GLY A 17 -23.73 -10.25 -12.60
N CYS A 18 -23.31 -9.06 -12.16
CA CYS A 18 -21.92 -8.83 -11.78
C CYS A 18 -21.73 -9.59 -10.46
N GLU A 19 -21.69 -10.91 -10.55
CA GLU A 19 -21.28 -11.78 -9.46
C GLU A 19 -19.76 -11.80 -9.57
N SER A 20 -19.14 -10.73 -9.06
CA SER A 20 -17.72 -10.72 -8.81
C SER A 20 -17.54 -11.59 -7.57
N GLU A 21 -17.06 -12.81 -7.75
CA GLU A 21 -16.56 -13.64 -6.66
C GLU A 21 -15.36 -12.91 -6.01
N GLU A 22 -15.65 -12.00 -5.06
CA GLU A 22 -14.67 -11.43 -4.12
C GLU A 22 -14.28 -12.52 -3.11
N LEU A 23 -13.59 -13.55 -3.57
CA LEU A 23 -12.90 -14.49 -2.70
C LEU A 23 -11.57 -13.84 -2.27
N ASP A 24 -11.50 -13.45 -1.00
CA ASP A 24 -10.29 -13.16 -0.22
C ASP A 24 -9.57 -11.82 -0.49
N ALA A 25 -10.24 -10.67 -0.49
CA ALA A 25 -9.54 -9.38 -0.35
C ALA A 25 -9.26 -9.06 1.14
N CYS A 26 -8.06 -8.59 1.48
CA CYS A 26 -7.79 -8.11 2.85
C CYS A 26 -8.72 -6.93 3.16
N PRO A 27 -9.38 -6.91 4.34
CA PRO A 27 -10.36 -5.89 4.68
C PRO A 27 -9.75 -4.49 4.49
N GLY A 28 -10.46 -3.60 3.80
CA GLY A 28 -10.01 -2.20 3.62
C GLY A 28 -10.13 -1.39 4.91
N PRO A 29 -9.51 -0.20 4.98
CA PRO A 29 -9.66 0.68 6.13
C PRO A 29 -11.12 1.13 6.31
N ASP A 30 -11.53 1.33 7.56
CA ASP A 30 -12.82 1.90 7.92
C ASP A 30 -12.86 3.41 7.58
N GLY A 31 -13.09 3.71 6.31
CA GLY A 31 -13.27 5.08 5.81
C GLY A 31 -11.97 5.76 5.39
N LEU A 32 -12.09 6.57 4.33
CA LEU A 32 -11.03 7.46 3.87
C LEU A 32 -10.99 8.69 4.76
N ASP A 33 -9.81 9.13 5.16
CA ASP A 33 -9.66 10.40 5.88
C ASP A 33 -9.95 11.57 4.90
N PRO A 34 -10.99 12.38 5.13
CA PRO A 34 -11.39 13.44 4.22
C PRO A 34 -10.40 14.61 4.17
N SER A 35 -9.41 14.66 5.07
CA SER A 35 -8.36 15.68 5.09
C SER A 35 -7.19 15.38 4.16
N LEU A 36 -7.12 14.17 3.59
CA LEU A 36 -6.06 13.72 2.68
C LEU A 36 -6.58 13.56 1.26
N VAL A 37 -5.74 13.86 0.26
CA VAL A 37 -6.06 13.61 -1.16
C VAL A 37 -6.20 12.11 -1.43
N GLN A 38 -5.31 11.31 -0.85
CA GLN A 38 -5.28 9.86 -0.91
C GLN A 38 -4.83 9.33 0.45
N SER A 39 -5.58 8.36 0.99
CA SER A 39 -5.29 7.70 2.27
C SER A 39 -4.89 6.24 2.12
N THR A 40 -4.96 5.66 0.93
CA THR A 40 -4.59 4.27 0.67
C THR A 40 -3.64 4.20 -0.53
N PHE A 41 -2.52 3.50 -0.38
CA PHE A 41 -1.50 3.32 -1.42
C PHE A 41 -1.17 1.84 -1.58
N LEU A 42 -1.10 1.35 -2.83
CA LEU A 42 -0.58 0.02 -3.16
C LEU A 42 0.93 0.13 -3.44
N LEU A 43 1.75 -0.47 -2.60
CA LEU A 43 3.20 -0.44 -2.68
C LEU A 43 3.74 -1.72 -3.34
N PRO A 44 4.73 -1.62 -4.23
CA PRO A 44 5.45 -0.39 -4.63
C PRO A 44 4.79 0.44 -5.75
N ASP A 45 3.72 -0.05 -6.37
CA ASP A 45 3.21 0.44 -7.67
C ASP A 45 2.66 1.88 -7.68
N GLU A 46 2.02 2.32 -6.60
CA GLU A 46 1.43 3.67 -6.44
C GLU A 46 2.39 4.66 -5.74
N ALA A 47 3.67 4.30 -5.60
CA ALA A 47 4.71 5.16 -5.04
C ALA A 47 5.65 5.72 -6.13
N THR A 48 6.33 6.83 -5.82
CA THR A 48 7.27 7.45 -6.76
C THR A 48 8.68 6.90 -6.53
N PRO A 49 9.38 6.40 -7.57
CA PRO A 49 10.78 5.99 -7.45
C PRO A 49 11.70 7.16 -7.06
N ASN A 50 12.55 6.95 -6.07
CA ASN A 50 13.49 7.96 -5.60
C ASN A 50 14.64 8.21 -6.59
N ASN A 51 15.05 7.22 -7.40
CA ASN A 51 16.08 7.36 -8.45
C ASN A 51 17.41 7.99 -7.99
N ASN A 52 17.85 7.71 -6.76
CA ASN A 52 19.01 8.33 -6.08
C ASN A 52 18.81 9.78 -5.64
N ASP A 53 17.64 10.36 -5.85
CA ASP A 53 17.23 11.64 -5.29
C ASP A 53 16.49 11.45 -3.96
N SER A 54 16.15 12.56 -3.31
CA SER A 54 15.36 12.57 -2.07
C SER A 54 13.91 12.97 -2.32
N ILE A 55 12.98 12.26 -1.67
CA ILE A 55 11.55 12.58 -1.60
C ILE A 55 11.19 12.67 -0.11
N GLY A 56 10.83 13.87 0.34
CA GLY A 56 10.71 14.15 1.77
C GLY A 56 12.04 13.92 2.50
N PRO A 57 12.05 13.25 3.66
CA PRO A 57 13.28 12.94 4.39
C PRO A 57 14.02 11.70 3.85
N PHE A 58 13.47 10.99 2.86
CA PHE A 58 13.98 9.69 2.39
C PHE A 58 14.73 9.80 1.06
N CYS A 59 15.76 8.98 0.86
CA CYS A 59 16.64 9.00 -0.31
C CYS A 59 16.64 7.69 -1.10
N CYS A 60 17.49 7.67 -2.13
CA CYS A 60 18.19 6.48 -2.62
C CYS A 60 17.40 5.64 -3.65
N THR A 61 17.56 4.31 -3.68
CA THR A 61 17.04 3.44 -4.77
C THR A 61 15.66 2.85 -4.51
N GLY A 62 14.92 3.34 -3.52
CA GLY A 62 13.57 2.84 -3.18
C GLY A 62 12.45 3.61 -3.86
N VAL A 63 11.23 3.46 -3.34
CA VAL A 63 10.05 4.23 -3.76
C VAL A 63 9.45 4.92 -2.54
N THR A 64 8.91 6.12 -2.73
CA THR A 64 8.29 6.91 -1.67
C THR A 64 6.86 7.27 -2.06
N ALA A 65 5.89 6.90 -1.24
CA ALA A 65 4.55 7.46 -1.28
C ALA A 65 4.55 8.81 -0.58
N THR A 66 3.97 9.83 -1.22
CA THR A 66 3.80 11.17 -0.63
C THR A 66 2.34 11.32 -0.22
N ILE A 67 2.12 11.62 1.05
CA ILE A 67 0.79 11.84 1.62
C ILE A 67 0.53 13.34 1.54
N GLU A 68 -0.50 13.73 0.79
CA GLU A 68 -0.85 15.13 0.56
C GLU A 68 -2.15 15.48 1.27
N SER A 69 -2.16 16.65 1.93
CA SER A 69 -3.38 17.29 2.42
C SER A 69 -4.24 17.74 1.23
N ILE A 70 -5.56 17.80 1.44
CA ILE A 70 -6.49 18.40 0.47
C ILE A 70 -6.16 19.85 0.10
N ASP A 71 -5.38 20.55 0.93
CA ASP A 71 -4.88 21.91 0.65
C ASP A 71 -3.67 21.91 -0.31
N GLY A 72 -3.25 20.73 -0.79
CA GLY A 72 -2.25 20.57 -1.85
C GLY A 72 -0.80 20.67 -1.38
N HIS A 73 -0.52 20.37 -0.11
CA HIS A 73 0.83 20.30 0.43
C HIS A 73 1.13 18.93 1.06
N PRO A 74 2.39 18.44 1.01
CA PRO A 74 2.78 17.20 1.66
C PRO A 74 2.65 17.29 3.19
N VAL A 75 2.04 16.28 3.79
CA VAL A 75 1.89 16.13 5.24
C VAL A 75 2.55 14.87 5.78
N GLY A 76 2.96 13.96 4.90
CA GLY A 76 3.70 12.76 5.28
C GLY A 76 4.36 12.06 4.10
N TYR A 77 5.21 11.08 4.43
CA TYR A 77 5.96 10.28 3.48
C TYR A 77 6.05 8.84 3.97
N ALA A 78 6.04 7.88 3.07
CA ALA A 78 6.33 6.49 3.37
C ALA A 78 7.29 5.90 2.33
N TYR A 79 8.49 5.57 2.76
CA TYR A 79 9.53 4.96 1.94
C TYR A 79 9.50 3.44 2.07
N PHE A 80 9.43 2.79 0.91
CA PHE A 80 9.40 1.34 0.75
C PHE A 80 10.74 0.84 0.18
N PHE A 81 11.07 -0.43 0.44
CA PHE A 81 12.36 -1.10 0.17
C PHE A 81 13.45 -0.97 1.24
N GLY A 82 13.14 -0.52 2.46
CA GLY A 82 14.02 -0.76 3.61
C GLY A 82 14.00 -2.24 4.02
N TRP A 83 15.08 -2.76 4.61
CA TRP A 83 15.11 -4.13 5.15
C TRP A 83 15.85 -4.19 6.49
N THR A 84 15.45 -5.15 7.32
CA THR A 84 16.17 -5.48 8.55
C THR A 84 17.15 -6.62 8.30
N GLY A 85 18.19 -6.72 9.13
CA GLY A 85 19.13 -7.84 9.12
C GLY A 85 20.00 -7.97 7.86
N GLN A 86 20.64 -9.12 7.73
CA GLN A 86 21.59 -9.38 6.65
C GLN A 86 20.86 -9.85 5.38
N ALA A 87 20.65 -8.93 4.44
CA ALA A 87 20.20 -9.28 3.09
C ALA A 87 21.33 -9.91 2.25
N TYR A 88 20.96 -10.66 1.22
CA TYR A 88 21.89 -11.19 0.22
C TYR A 88 21.22 -11.37 -1.14
N ASN A 89 22.03 -11.38 -2.19
CA ASN A 89 21.56 -11.64 -3.55
C ASN A 89 21.51 -13.15 -3.82
N GLY A 90 20.39 -13.58 -4.40
CA GLY A 90 20.15 -14.91 -4.92
C GLY A 90 20.57 -15.07 -6.38
N ALA A 91 20.12 -16.18 -6.97
CA ALA A 91 20.20 -16.38 -8.42
C ALA A 91 19.16 -15.50 -9.14
N GLU A 92 19.33 -15.30 -10.45
CA GLU A 92 18.29 -14.76 -11.35
C GLU A 92 17.72 -13.39 -10.95
N GLY A 93 18.48 -12.56 -10.22
CA GLY A 93 18.07 -11.20 -9.85
C GLY A 93 17.18 -11.11 -8.61
N HIS A 94 16.99 -12.21 -7.88
CA HIS A 94 16.29 -12.20 -6.60
C HIS A 94 17.20 -11.68 -5.48
N SER A 95 16.64 -10.93 -4.55
CA SER A 95 17.28 -10.50 -3.31
C SER A 95 16.44 -10.96 -2.14
N TYR A 96 17.09 -11.43 -1.08
CA TYR A 96 16.41 -11.99 0.07
C TYR A 96 16.78 -11.24 1.34
N ALA A 97 15.78 -10.93 2.17
CA ALA A 97 15.96 -10.29 3.47
C ALA A 97 15.15 -11.01 4.55
N PRO A 98 15.58 -10.92 5.83
CA PRO A 98 14.85 -11.51 6.96
C PRO A 98 13.68 -10.66 7.45
N GLY A 99 13.58 -9.39 7.05
CA GLY A 99 12.45 -8.52 7.36
C GLY A 99 12.46 -7.25 6.53
N VAL A 100 11.33 -6.54 6.50
CA VAL A 100 11.14 -5.29 5.76
C VAL A 100 11.04 -4.12 6.74
N GLN A 101 11.54 -2.97 6.32
CA GLN A 101 11.29 -1.69 6.98
C GLN A 101 10.57 -0.77 6.00
N ILE A 102 9.44 -0.21 6.45
CA ILE A 102 8.80 0.92 5.79
C ILE A 102 9.10 2.13 6.67
N LEU A 103 9.96 3.02 6.17
CA LEU A 103 10.28 4.25 6.89
C LEU A 103 9.15 5.23 6.65
N ILE A 104 8.65 5.85 7.72
CA ILE A 104 7.49 6.75 7.65
C ILE A 104 7.84 8.08 8.29
N ALA A 105 7.26 9.15 7.77
CA ALA A 105 7.37 10.48 8.34
C ALA A 105 6.02 11.19 8.23
N GLY A 106 5.64 11.92 9.27
CA GLY A 106 4.42 12.71 9.29
C GLY A 106 4.59 13.99 10.09
N LEU A 107 3.88 15.05 9.71
CA LEU A 107 3.94 16.32 10.44
C LEU A 107 3.38 16.16 11.86
N GLU A 108 4.01 16.82 12.84
CA GLU A 108 3.46 16.95 14.21
C GLU A 108 2.07 17.58 14.21
N ASP A 109 1.82 18.55 13.33
CA ASP A 109 0.52 19.15 13.05
C ASP A 109 0.26 19.13 11.53
N VAL A 110 -0.72 18.36 11.07
CA VAL A 110 -1.04 18.24 9.63
C VAL A 110 -1.67 19.49 9.04
N HIS A 111 -2.10 20.44 9.87
CA HIS A 111 -2.66 21.71 9.43
C HIS A 111 -1.63 22.85 9.38
N ASP A 112 -0.42 22.64 9.90
CA ASP A 112 0.70 23.57 9.78
C ASP A 112 1.78 23.00 8.85
N PRO A 113 1.89 23.49 7.59
CA PRO A 113 2.90 23.00 6.64
C PRO A 113 4.36 23.31 7.08
N HIS A 114 4.55 24.10 8.13
CA HIS A 114 5.85 24.39 8.72
C HIS A 114 6.14 23.58 10.00
N SER A 115 5.20 22.73 10.41
CA SER A 115 5.37 21.80 11.51
C SER A 115 6.59 20.89 11.28
N ALA A 116 7.21 20.42 12.36
CA ALA A 116 8.27 19.44 12.25
C ALA A 116 7.73 18.11 11.69
N LEU A 117 8.56 17.40 10.91
CA LEU A 117 8.33 16.00 10.57
C LEU A 117 8.83 15.12 11.70
N VAL A 118 8.00 14.18 12.13
CA VAL A 118 8.37 13.10 13.03
C VAL A 118 8.57 11.86 12.17
N GLU A 119 9.73 11.22 12.31
CA GLU A 119 10.05 9.97 11.64
C GLU A 119 9.75 8.77 12.54
N SER A 120 9.38 7.65 11.93
CA SER A 120 9.19 6.37 12.59
C SER A 120 9.40 5.23 11.57
N VAL A 121 9.20 3.99 12.00
CA VAL A 121 9.39 2.81 11.15
C VAL A 121 8.33 1.76 11.43
N ILE A 122 7.80 1.16 10.35
CA ILE A 122 7.03 -0.08 10.41
C ILE A 122 7.99 -1.22 10.08
N GLU A 123 8.17 -2.14 11.02
CA GLU A 123 8.97 -3.34 10.85
C GLU A 123 8.08 -4.58 10.84
N LEU A 124 8.30 -5.45 9.84
CA LEU A 124 7.74 -6.79 9.80
C LEU A 124 8.87 -7.78 9.53
N ASP A 125 9.01 -8.77 10.41
CA ASP A 125 9.90 -9.89 10.15
C ASP A 125 9.27 -10.84 9.14
N ALA A 126 10.08 -11.57 8.37
CA ALA A 126 9.59 -12.53 7.36
C ALA A 126 8.62 -13.56 7.98
N SER A 127 8.83 -13.94 9.25
CA SER A 127 7.94 -14.85 9.98
C SER A 127 6.56 -14.27 10.32
N GLU A 128 6.38 -12.96 10.18
CA GLU A 128 5.13 -12.25 10.45
C GLU A 128 4.40 -11.84 9.16
N MET A 129 5.00 -12.04 7.98
CA MET A 129 4.46 -11.61 6.68
C MET A 129 3.46 -12.61 6.09
N ASP A 130 2.47 -13.00 6.88
CA ASP A 130 1.33 -13.72 6.32
C ASP A 130 0.45 -12.78 5.51
N ARG A 131 -0.34 -13.34 4.58
CA ARG A 131 -1.32 -12.54 3.82
C ARG A 131 -2.31 -11.87 4.78
N CYS A 132 -2.57 -10.59 4.55
CA CYS A 132 -3.34 -9.71 5.42
C CYS A 132 -2.76 -9.48 6.82
N ALA A 133 -1.48 -9.82 7.05
CA ALA A 133 -0.79 -9.38 8.24
C ALA A 133 -0.68 -7.85 8.24
N GLU A 134 -0.97 -7.24 9.39
CA GLU A 134 -1.04 -5.80 9.54
C GLU A 134 -0.09 -5.31 10.64
N ARG A 135 0.54 -4.17 10.39
CA ARG A 135 1.30 -3.44 11.40
C ARG A 135 1.00 -1.95 11.28
N SER A 136 0.66 -1.33 12.41
CA SER A 136 0.33 0.09 12.48
C SER A 136 1.29 0.85 13.38
N VAL A 137 1.77 2.00 12.90
CA VAL A 137 2.70 2.89 13.62
C VAL A 137 2.30 4.34 13.39
N LYS A 138 2.51 5.18 14.40
CA LYS A 138 2.26 6.64 14.34
C LYS A 138 3.56 7.39 14.06
N ALA A 139 3.48 8.42 13.22
CA ALA A 139 4.52 9.40 12.97
C ALA A 139 3.87 10.78 12.87
N GLY A 140 4.11 11.65 13.86
CA GLY A 140 3.42 12.92 14.00
C GLY A 140 1.94 12.70 14.29
N GLN A 141 1.05 13.41 13.59
CA GLN A 141 -0.40 13.20 13.63
C GLN A 141 -0.90 12.13 12.65
N LEU A 142 -0.02 11.48 11.89
CA LEU A 142 -0.40 10.44 10.94
C LEU A 142 -0.22 9.04 11.55
N ARG A 143 -1.25 8.20 11.44
CA ARG A 143 -1.17 6.75 11.64
C ARG A 143 -1.00 6.08 10.28
N PHE A 144 0.01 5.24 10.18
CA PHE A 144 0.31 4.43 9.01
C PHE A 144 0.04 2.97 9.35
N THR A 145 -0.74 2.28 8.54
CA THR A 145 -1.05 0.86 8.68
C THR A 145 -0.64 0.14 7.41
N ALA A 146 0.40 -0.69 7.51
CA ALA A 146 0.82 -1.54 6.40
C ALA A 146 0.13 -2.89 6.49
N THR A 147 -0.48 -3.33 5.40
CA THR A 147 -1.13 -4.63 5.22
C THR A 147 -0.39 -5.41 4.15
N ILE A 148 0.09 -6.62 4.46
CA ILE A 148 0.74 -7.48 3.47
C ILE A 148 -0.32 -8.05 2.52
N LEU A 149 -0.19 -7.78 1.22
CA LEU A 149 -1.11 -8.29 0.20
C LEU A 149 -0.59 -9.59 -0.43
N SER A 150 0.71 -9.61 -0.73
CA SER A 150 1.41 -10.73 -1.33
C SER A 150 2.88 -10.69 -0.93
N VAL A 151 3.46 -11.86 -0.71
CA VAL A 151 4.90 -12.04 -0.51
C VAL A 151 5.28 -13.48 -0.84
N THR A 152 6.43 -13.67 -1.48
CA THR A 152 7.01 -14.98 -1.72
C THR A 152 8.11 -15.24 -0.69
N MET A 153 7.92 -16.28 0.12
CA MET A 153 8.95 -16.75 1.05
C MET A 153 10.04 -17.51 0.30
N LYS A 154 11.29 -17.41 0.75
CA LYS A 154 12.38 -18.12 0.11
C LYS A 154 12.17 -19.65 0.21
N PRO A 155 12.28 -20.39 -0.91
CA PRO A 155 12.22 -21.85 -0.89
C PRO A 155 13.25 -22.45 0.07
N ASN A 156 12.80 -23.37 0.93
CA ASN A 156 13.62 -24.08 1.92
C ASN A 156 14.26 -23.21 3.03
N ASN A 157 13.92 -21.92 3.12
CA ASN A 157 14.33 -21.08 4.25
C ASN A 157 13.33 -19.93 4.49
N PRO A 158 12.20 -20.20 5.17
CA PRO A 158 11.16 -19.19 5.40
C PRO A 158 11.55 -18.11 6.42
N ALA A 159 12.79 -18.11 6.94
CA ALA A 159 13.32 -16.96 7.68
C ALA A 159 13.68 -15.78 6.76
N TYR A 160 13.51 -15.94 5.45
CA TYR A 160 13.77 -14.92 4.44
C TYR A 160 12.60 -14.86 3.46
N PHE A 161 12.31 -13.65 2.96
CA PHE A 161 11.38 -13.42 1.87
C PHE A 161 12.12 -12.88 0.64
N ASP A 162 11.53 -13.07 -0.54
CA ASP A 162 11.97 -12.47 -1.79
C ASP A 162 11.53 -11.00 -1.82
N MET A 163 12.50 -10.10 -1.77
CA MET A 163 12.28 -8.66 -1.66
C MET A 163 11.53 -8.08 -2.86
N GLN A 164 11.69 -8.67 -4.05
CA GLN A 164 11.03 -8.21 -5.28
C GLN A 164 9.57 -8.66 -5.37
N SER A 165 9.12 -9.56 -4.48
CA SER A 165 7.77 -10.12 -4.49
C SER A 165 6.80 -9.48 -3.49
N LEU A 166 7.30 -8.57 -2.65
CA LEU A 166 6.53 -7.98 -1.57
C LEU A 166 5.60 -6.89 -2.11
N GLU A 167 4.30 -7.12 -1.96
CA GLU A 167 3.24 -6.15 -2.21
C GLU A 167 2.52 -5.84 -0.90
N ALA A 168 2.32 -4.56 -0.62
CA ALA A 168 1.66 -4.10 0.59
C ALA A 168 0.66 -2.98 0.29
N ARG A 169 -0.44 -2.94 1.03
CA ARG A 169 -1.31 -1.76 1.09
C ARG A 169 -0.89 -0.92 2.29
N LEU A 170 -0.67 0.37 2.06
CA LEU A 170 -0.43 1.34 3.12
C LEU A 170 -1.68 2.21 3.27
N ASP A 171 -2.33 2.11 4.41
CA ASP A 171 -3.46 2.95 4.79
C ASP A 171 -2.98 4.03 5.78
N VAL A 172 -3.48 5.25 5.60
CA VAL A 172 -3.06 6.45 6.35
C VAL A 172 -4.28 7.18 6.87
N SER A 173 -4.27 7.50 8.16
CA SER A 173 -5.30 8.31 8.80
C SER A 173 -4.69 9.40 9.68
N VAL A 174 -5.40 10.51 9.83
CA VAL A 174 -5.06 11.56 10.78
C VAL A 174 -5.62 11.17 12.15
N GLU A 175 -4.76 11.23 13.16
CA GLU A 175 -5.15 11.08 14.55
C GLU A 175 -5.01 12.42 15.28
N PRO A 176 -5.97 12.77 16.17
CA PRO A 176 -5.86 13.95 17.01
C PRO A 176 -4.72 13.88 18.05
#